data_AF-A0A182VLZ5-F1
#
_entry.id   AF-A0A182VLZ5-F1
#
_cell.length_a   1.000
_cell.length_b   1.000
_cell.length_c   1.000
_cell.angle_alpha   90.00
_cell.angle_beta   90.00
_cell.angle_gamma   90.00
#
_symmetry.space_group_name_H-M   'P 1'
#
loop_
_entity.id
_entity.type
_entity.pdbx_description
1 polymer ?
#
loop_
_entity_poly.entity_id
_entity_poly.type
_entity_poly.pdbx_seq_one_letter_code
_entity_poly.pdbx_strand_id
1 'polypeptide(L)'
;MKSFFCVASFFLLVASVHAFTLRQQKMVSIFALECMAETGIGAESLTKLRDGDLTANDRTAKCFMKCFFEKESFMDAEGKLQLEAIATALEKDYDRAKIDEMLEKCGEQKEDACETAFNAYECYHDHYQNL
;
A
#
# COMPACT_ATOMS: atom_id res chain seq x y z
N MET A 1 -1.53 6.29 49.72
CA MET A 1 -2.64 6.47 48.76
C MET A 1 -2.15 7.31 47.60
N LYS A 2 -2.50 6.89 46.37
CA LYS A 2 -2.30 7.55 45.06
C LYS A 2 -0.90 7.44 44.44
N SER A 3 -0.64 6.28 43.83
CA SER A 3 0.10 6.17 42.55
C SER A 3 0.10 4.71 42.06
N PHE A 4 -1.09 4.20 41.73
CA PHE A 4 -1.25 2.93 41.00
C PHE A 4 -2.22 3.06 39.82
N PHE A 5 -2.62 4.29 39.46
CA PHE A 5 -3.71 4.56 38.51
C PHE A 5 -3.28 5.01 37.11
N CYS A 6 -2.00 4.88 36.74
CA CYS A 6 -1.55 5.23 35.37
C CYS A 6 -1.26 4.01 34.49
N VAL A 7 -1.13 2.80 35.05
CA VAL A 7 -0.73 1.61 34.27
C VAL A 7 -1.92 1.01 33.49
N ALA A 8 -3.13 1.07 34.04
CA ALA A 8 -4.34 0.51 33.40
C ALA A 8 -4.77 1.29 32.14
N SER A 9 -4.45 2.58 32.05
CA SER A 9 -4.84 3.41 30.89
C SER A 9 -3.93 3.20 29.68
N PHE A 10 -2.67 2.80 29.88
CA PHE A 10 -1.75 2.52 28.77
C PHE A 10 -2.07 1.18 28.10
N PHE A 11 -2.50 0.17 28.87
CA PHE A 11 -2.83 -1.16 28.34
C PHE A 11 -4.03 -1.17 27.37
N LEU A 12 -5.03 -0.31 27.58
CA LEU A 12 -6.21 -0.22 26.69
C LEU A 12 -5.87 0.39 25.32
N LEU A 13 -4.92 1.33 25.27
CA LEU A 13 -4.43 1.91 24.02
C LEU A 13 -3.60 0.89 23.23
N VAL A 14 -2.75 0.11 23.90
CA VAL A 14 -1.94 -0.92 23.24
C VAL A 14 -2.82 -2.01 22.60
N ALA A 15 -3.88 -2.45 23.28
CA ALA A 15 -4.80 -3.47 22.74
C ALA A 15 -5.58 -2.99 21.50
N SER A 16 -5.98 -1.72 21.47
CA SER A 16 -6.71 -1.13 20.34
C SER A 16 -5.80 -0.90 19.11
N VAL A 17 -4.54 -0.53 19.33
CA VAL A 17 -3.55 -0.42 18.24
C VAL A 17 -3.27 -1.79 17.60
N HIS A 18 -3.14 -2.86 18.39
CA HIS A 18 -2.93 -4.21 17.86
C HIS A 18 -4.16 -4.78 17.13
N ALA A 19 -5.37 -4.49 17.60
CA ALA A 19 -6.59 -4.94 16.93
C ALA A 19 -6.76 -4.27 15.55
N PHE A 20 -6.36 -3.00 15.41
CA PHE A 20 -6.40 -2.29 14.14
C PHE A 20 -5.37 -2.83 13.13
N THR A 21 -4.12 -3.07 13.57
CA THR A 21 -3.07 -3.63 12.68
C THR A 21 -3.42 -5.01 12.16
N LEU A 22 -4.01 -5.88 12.99
CA LEU A 22 -4.49 -7.19 12.56
C LEU A 22 -5.61 -7.12 11.51
N ARG A 23 -6.50 -6.12 11.60
CA ARG A 23 -7.56 -5.92 10.61
C ARG A 23 -6.98 -5.46 9.28
N GLN A 24 -6.06 -4.49 9.29
CA GLN A 24 -5.41 -3.98 8.08
C GLN A 24 -4.61 -5.07 7.36
N GLN A 25 -3.79 -5.83 8.11
CA GLN A 25 -3.02 -6.95 7.56
C GLN A 25 -3.90 -8.03 6.91
N LYS A 26 -5.07 -8.30 7.49
CA LYS A 26 -6.05 -9.24 6.91
C LYS A 26 -6.63 -8.72 5.60
N MET A 27 -6.93 -7.42 5.48
CA MET A 27 -7.48 -6.84 4.25
C MET A 27 -6.46 -6.86 3.11
N VAL A 28 -5.21 -6.46 3.37
CA VAL A 28 -4.11 -6.55 2.40
C VAL A 28 -3.94 -7.98 1.87
N SER A 29 -4.03 -8.97 2.76
CA SER A 29 -3.94 -10.38 2.37
C SER A 29 -5.11 -10.85 1.50
N ILE A 30 -6.34 -10.38 1.79
CA ILE A 30 -7.53 -10.70 1.00
C ILE A 30 -7.42 -10.09 -0.40
N PHE A 31 -7.05 -8.81 -0.49
CA PHE A 31 -6.89 -8.13 -1.78
C PHE A 31 -5.81 -8.79 -2.64
N ALA A 32 -4.67 -9.17 -2.04
CA ALA A 32 -3.63 -9.92 -2.76
C ALA A 32 -4.14 -11.27 -3.29
N LEU A 33 -4.97 -12.01 -2.53
CA LEU A 33 -5.55 -13.26 -3.01
C LEU A 33 -6.56 -13.05 -4.15
N GLU A 34 -7.42 -12.04 -4.04
CA GLU A 34 -8.38 -11.69 -5.09
C GLU A 34 -7.66 -11.28 -6.38
N CYS A 35 -6.65 -10.41 -6.27
CA CYS A 35 -5.86 -9.98 -7.41
C CYS A 35 -5.00 -11.08 -8.00
N MET A 36 -4.54 -12.04 -7.19
CA MET A 36 -3.90 -13.25 -7.71
C MET A 36 -4.87 -14.06 -8.58
N ALA A 37 -6.10 -14.26 -8.11
CA ALA A 37 -7.12 -14.98 -8.86
C ALA A 37 -7.52 -14.26 -10.17
N GLU A 38 -7.59 -12.92 -10.15
CA GLU A 38 -7.96 -12.12 -11.33
C GLU A 38 -6.86 -12.11 -12.40
N THR A 39 -5.59 -11.98 -12.00
CA THR A 39 -4.49 -11.73 -12.93
C THR A 39 -3.72 -12.98 -13.31
N GLY A 40 -3.81 -14.04 -12.50
CA GLY A 40 -3.04 -15.27 -12.68
C GLY A 40 -1.56 -15.13 -12.35
N ILE A 41 -1.14 -14.08 -11.62
CA ILE A 41 0.24 -13.94 -11.17
C ILE A 41 0.69 -15.17 -10.38
N GLY A 42 1.89 -15.67 -10.66
CA GLY A 42 2.47 -16.78 -9.92
C GLY A 42 2.88 -16.38 -8.49
N ALA A 43 2.86 -17.35 -7.57
CA ALA A 43 3.23 -17.11 -6.17
C ALA A 43 4.67 -16.60 -6.00
N GLU A 44 5.60 -17.01 -6.87
CA GLU A 44 6.98 -16.50 -6.87
C GLU A 44 7.02 -15.01 -7.24
N SER A 45 6.38 -14.61 -8.34
CA SER A 45 6.30 -13.21 -8.76
C SER A 45 5.61 -12.34 -7.71
N LEU A 46 4.53 -12.83 -7.09
CA LEU A 46 3.89 -12.11 -5.99
C LEU A 46 4.82 -11.95 -4.78
N THR A 47 5.60 -12.99 -4.46
CA THR A 47 6.58 -12.93 -3.36
C THR A 47 7.63 -11.87 -3.64
N LYS A 48 8.14 -11.81 -4.88
CA LYS A 48 9.07 -10.77 -5.33
C LYS A 48 8.48 -9.37 -5.16
N LEU A 49 7.27 -9.13 -5.65
CA LEU A 49 6.58 -7.85 -5.49
C LEU A 49 6.42 -7.47 -4.00
N ARG A 50 5.97 -8.40 -3.15
CA ARG A 50 5.82 -8.15 -1.71
C ARG A 50 7.15 -7.74 -1.07
N ASP A 51 8.25 -8.33 -1.51
CA ASP A 51 9.58 -8.10 -0.97
C ASP A 51 10.29 -6.89 -1.64
N GLY A 52 9.61 -6.19 -2.56
CA GLY A 52 10.15 -5.04 -3.28
C GLY A 52 11.12 -5.40 -4.43
N ASP A 53 11.18 -6.67 -4.82
CA ASP A 53 11.94 -7.11 -5.99
C ASP A 53 11.15 -6.84 -7.28
N LEU A 54 11.52 -5.75 -7.96
CA LEU A 54 10.88 -5.24 -9.17
C LEU A 54 11.30 -6.01 -10.44
N THR A 55 12.07 -7.09 -10.32
CA THR A 55 12.35 -7.98 -11.47
C THR A 55 11.11 -8.75 -11.94
N ALA A 56 10.10 -8.89 -11.08
CA ALA A 56 8.77 -9.38 -11.46
C ALA A 56 7.95 -8.26 -12.11
N ASN A 57 8.18 -8.01 -13.40
CA ASN A 57 7.57 -6.89 -14.14
C ASN A 57 6.83 -7.30 -15.42
N ASP A 58 6.43 -8.57 -15.52
CA ASP A 58 5.59 -9.02 -16.62
C ASP A 58 4.17 -8.43 -16.54
N ARG A 59 3.36 -8.66 -17.57
CA ARG A 59 1.99 -8.15 -17.65
C ARG A 59 1.12 -8.58 -16.46
N THR A 60 1.29 -9.80 -15.95
CA THR A 60 0.49 -10.30 -14.81
C THR A 60 0.88 -9.58 -13.52
N ALA A 61 2.17 -9.34 -13.30
CA ALA A 61 2.68 -8.58 -12.16
C ALA A 61 2.22 -7.11 -12.19
N LYS A 62 2.29 -6.47 -13.35
CA LYS A 62 1.83 -5.09 -13.53
C LYS A 62 0.33 -4.95 -13.29
N CYS A 63 -0.47 -5.86 -13.86
CA CYS A 63 -1.91 -5.82 -13.65
C CYS A 63 -2.31 -6.27 -12.24
N PHE A 64 -1.49 -7.06 -11.54
CA PHE A 64 -1.65 -7.33 -10.12
C PHE A 64 -1.57 -6.03 -9.31
N MET A 65 -0.57 -5.18 -9.56
CA MET A 65 -0.47 -3.88 -8.89
C MET A 65 -1.66 -2.98 -9.16
N LYS A 66 -2.17 -2.95 -10.40
CA LYS A 66 -3.39 -2.22 -10.75
C LYS A 66 -4.60 -2.72 -9.97
N CYS A 67 -4.85 -4.04 -9.96
CA CYS A 67 -5.94 -4.61 -9.18
C CYS A 67 -5.79 -4.28 -7.69
N PHE A 68 -4.59 -4.40 -7.14
CA PHE A 68 -4.33 -4.13 -5.73
C PHE A 68 -4.62 -2.66 -5.38
N PHE A 69 -4.18 -1.72 -6.22
CA PHE A 69 -4.47 -0.29 -6.05
C PHE A 69 -5.97 0.04 -6.16
N GLU A 70 -6.71 -0.60 -7.05
CA GLU A 70 -8.16 -0.42 -7.11
C GLU A 70 -8.86 -0.92 -5.83
N LYS A 71 -8.43 -2.07 -5.27
CA LYS A 71 -8.99 -2.63 -4.04
C LYS A 71 -8.74 -1.73 -2.83
N GLU A 72 -7.57 -1.10 -2.78
CA GLU A 72 -7.22 -0.10 -1.77
C GLU A 72 -7.83 1.30 -2.07
N SER A 73 -8.55 1.46 -3.19
CA SER A 73 -9.08 2.75 -3.68
C SER A 73 -8.00 3.79 -3.98
N PHE A 74 -6.77 3.34 -4.27
CA PHE A 74 -5.64 4.16 -4.72
C PHE A 74 -5.65 4.41 -6.23
N MET A 75 -6.49 3.69 -6.97
CA MET A 75 -6.69 3.86 -8.39
C MET A 75 -8.19 3.70 -8.72
N ASP A 76 -8.70 4.49 -9.66
CA ASP A 76 -10.06 4.32 -10.18
C ASP A 76 -10.10 3.34 -11.37
N ALA A 77 -11.32 3.04 -11.85
CA ALA A 77 -11.53 2.08 -12.93
C ALA A 77 -10.94 2.54 -14.28
N GLU A 78 -10.72 3.85 -14.43
CA GLU A 78 -10.08 4.48 -15.58
C GLU A 78 -8.55 4.42 -15.50
N GLY A 79 -8.00 3.90 -14.40
CA GLY A 79 -6.56 3.73 -14.20
C GLY A 79 -5.85 4.99 -13.69
N LYS A 80 -6.60 5.94 -13.12
CA LYS A 80 -6.05 7.17 -12.55
C LYS A 80 -5.79 7.01 -11.05
N LEU A 81 -4.60 7.42 -10.63
CA LEU A 81 -4.18 7.40 -9.23
C LEU A 81 -4.97 8.40 -8.37
N GLN A 82 -5.40 7.94 -7.19
CA GLN A 82 -6.10 8.74 -6.19
C GLN A 82 -5.09 9.22 -5.14
N LEU A 83 -4.29 10.23 -5.49
CA LEU A 83 -3.14 10.69 -4.68
C LEU A 83 -3.52 11.04 -3.23
N GLU A 84 -4.68 11.68 -3.01
CA GLU A 84 -5.14 12.00 -1.65
C GLU A 84 -5.47 10.76 -0.81
N ALA A 85 -6.02 9.71 -1.43
CA ALA A 85 -6.30 8.44 -0.75
C ALA A 85 -4.98 7.75 -0.35
N ILE A 86 -3.99 7.77 -1.25
CA ILE A 86 -2.65 7.25 -0.97
C ILE A 86 -1.99 8.05 0.16
N ALA A 87 -2.06 9.38 0.11
CA ALA A 87 -1.48 10.25 1.14
C ALA A 87 -2.09 9.97 2.52
N THR A 88 -3.43 9.88 2.58
CA THR A 88 -4.18 9.57 3.81
C THR A 88 -3.83 8.19 4.37
N ALA A 89 -3.54 7.22 3.51
CA ALA A 89 -3.13 5.89 3.95
C ALA A 89 -1.71 5.88 4.56
N LEU A 90 -0.80 6.68 4.00
CA LEU A 90 0.61 6.75 4.40
C LEU A 90 0.88 7.70 5.59
N GLU A 91 0.08 8.77 5.76
CA GLU A 91 0.30 9.80 6.81
C GLU A 91 0.16 9.27 8.25
N LYS A 92 -0.31 8.03 8.40
CA LYS A 92 -0.31 7.33 9.68
C LYS A 92 1.12 7.02 10.15
N ASP A 93 2.03 6.73 9.22
CA ASP A 93 3.36 6.22 9.50
C ASP A 93 4.47 7.18 9.03
N TYR A 94 4.18 8.11 8.09
CA TYR A 94 5.14 9.03 7.49
C TYR A 94 4.67 10.50 7.54
N ASP A 95 5.59 11.44 7.33
CA ASP A 95 5.26 12.87 7.33
C ASP A 95 4.52 13.27 6.05
N ARG A 96 3.42 14.03 6.20
CA ARG A 96 2.57 14.42 5.08
C ARG A 96 3.32 15.18 3.99
N ALA A 97 4.23 16.10 4.35
CA ALA A 97 4.94 16.90 3.36
C ALA A 97 5.89 16.04 2.51
N LYS A 98 6.53 15.03 3.13
CA LYS A 98 7.36 14.07 2.41
C LYS A 98 6.55 13.14 1.51
N ILE A 99 5.37 12.73 1.97
CA ILE A 99 4.44 11.94 1.14
C ILE A 99 4.02 12.75 -0.08
N ASP A 100 3.60 14.00 0.10
CA ASP A 100 3.17 14.87 -1.00
C ASP A 100 4.32 15.10 -2.01
N GLU A 101 5.56 15.30 -1.55
CA GLU A 101 6.74 15.42 -2.42
C GLU A 101 6.98 14.15 -3.26
N MET A 102 6.82 12.96 -2.66
CA MET A 102 6.92 11.69 -3.37
C MET A 102 5.79 11.55 -4.40
N LEU A 103 4.54 11.83 -4.03
CA LEU A 103 3.38 11.69 -4.89
C LEU A 103 3.45 12.63 -6.10
N GLU A 104 3.97 13.85 -5.94
CA GLU A 104 4.20 14.78 -7.05
C GLU A 104 5.18 14.21 -8.08
N LYS A 105 6.22 13.50 -7.64
CA LYS A 105 7.24 12.90 -8.51
C LYS A 105 6.78 11.60 -9.16
N CYS A 106 5.93 10.83 -8.48
CA CYS A 106 5.59 9.46 -8.86
C CYS A 106 4.19 9.31 -9.49
N GLY A 107 3.40 10.38 -9.58
CA GLY A 107 2.04 10.38 -10.12
C GLY A 107 1.94 10.32 -11.66
N GLU A 108 2.88 9.67 -12.35
CA GLU A 108 2.92 9.65 -13.82
C GLU A 108 1.82 8.73 -14.40
N GLN A 109 0.91 9.29 -15.20
CA GLN A 109 -0.10 8.52 -15.92
C GLN A 109 0.47 7.93 -17.21
N LYS A 110 0.38 6.60 -17.37
CA LYS A 110 0.68 5.88 -18.61
C LYS A 110 -0.60 5.63 -19.42
N GLU A 111 -0.42 5.23 -20.69
CA GLU A 111 -1.56 4.87 -21.56
C GLU A 111 -2.31 3.63 -21.07
N ASP A 112 -1.61 2.71 -20.41
CA ASP A 112 -2.17 1.48 -19.86
C ASP A 112 -2.20 1.54 -18.33
N ALA A 113 -3.34 1.22 -17.73
CA ALA A 113 -3.55 1.29 -16.28
C ALA A 113 -2.63 0.35 -15.49
N CYS A 114 -2.27 -0.82 -16.04
CA CYS A 114 -1.33 -1.73 -15.39
C CYS A 114 0.09 -1.14 -15.36
N GLU A 115 0.50 -0.46 -16.44
CA GLU A 115 1.76 0.28 -16.49
C GLU A 115 1.76 1.46 -15.53
N THR A 116 0.65 2.23 -15.43
CA THR A 116 0.51 3.32 -14.46
C THR A 116 0.71 2.83 -13.03
N ALA A 117 0.00 1.76 -12.64
CA ALA A 117 0.08 1.24 -11.27
C ALA A 117 1.46 0.72 -10.92
N PHE A 118 2.09 -0.03 -11.83
CA PHE A 118 3.42 -0.58 -11.60
C PHE A 118 4.48 0.51 -11.55
N ASN A 119 4.45 1.48 -12.47
CA ASN A 119 5.42 2.57 -12.47
C ASN A 119 5.33 3.44 -11.20
N ALA A 120 4.11 3.71 -10.73
CA ALA A 120 3.91 4.39 -9.46
C ALA A 120 4.48 3.57 -8.29
N TYR A 121 4.24 2.26 -8.25
CA TYR A 121 4.78 1.38 -7.22
C TYR A 121 6.32 1.35 -7.20
N GLU A 122 6.95 1.22 -8.37
CA GLU A 122 8.42 1.28 -8.50
C GLU A 122 8.95 2.61 -7.95
N CYS A 123 8.37 3.73 -8.38
CA CYS A 123 8.78 5.06 -7.95
C CYS A 123 8.57 5.26 -6.43
N TYR A 124 7.44 4.83 -5.86
CA TYR A 124 7.23 4.89 -4.42
C TYR A 124 8.28 4.10 -3.64
N HIS A 125 8.67 2.92 -4.14
CA HIS A 125 9.71 2.11 -3.50
C HIS A 125 11.07 2.81 -3.50
N ASP A 126 11.46 3.41 -4.62
CA ASP A 126 12.72 4.17 -4.74
C ASP A 126 12.78 5.36 -3.77
N HIS A 127 11.61 5.93 -3.43
CA HIS A 127 11.49 7.06 -2.51
C HIS A 127 11.16 6.66 -1.06
N TYR A 128 10.81 5.39 -0.78
CA TYR A 128 10.32 4.94 0.51
C TYR A 128 11.27 5.25 1.68
N GLN A 129 12.58 5.16 1.47
CA GLN A 129 13.58 5.45 2.52
C GLN A 129 13.64 6.94 2.91
N ASN A 130 13.04 7.83 2.12
CA ASN A 130 13.02 9.27 2.36
C ASN A 130 11.70 9.76 2.98
N LEU A 131 10.70 8.89 3.14
CA LEU A 131 9.42 9.19 3.79
C LEU A 131 9.56 9.47 5.31
#